data_AF-A0A7Y5NJY9-F1
#
_entry.id   AF-A0A7Y5NJY9-F1
#
_cell.length_a   1.000
_cell.length_b   1.000
_cell.length_c   1.000
_cell.angle_alpha   90.00
_cell.angle_beta   90.00
_cell.angle_gamma   90.00
#
_symmetry.space_group_name_H-M   'P 1'
#
loop_
_entity.id
_entity.type
_entity.pdbx_description
1 polymer ?
#
loop_
_entity_poly.entity_id
_entity_poly.type
_entity_poly.pdbx_seq_one_letter_code
_entity_poly.pdbx_strand_id
1 'polypeptide(L)'
;MTKLEAGVTLAKSVDCGPTCQLVLSQVGAGLGDLRTQTKGAADGLGLVLGGLGDADSGLAQVSGGLGQLKGKLGEAAFGLVKVECGLSNQTLSVCDPKVPGLLEGVGLVDTGVSTLVDGVVTQVQGGIGGPKDTAKNLTLRGGINDLQFGVDLLGLGGLDLLDAIDQLTVGADQVHGGTSQVATGAGDLRDGASKLATGSGQLADGAGRLDSGLGDLASGAGQLDDGAGKLSDGAGKLSAGLADAADGTSKLAAGLTDAAAGAPALKDGAQRLSDEGTKKLVAAGKATAADYGEKYALIELGARRAKAEGMAYGAPQGAVGATAYSFEIAGVDGAGSANVGRAAAAAGVFGLAGGSVLLRRRFL
;
A
#
# COMPACT_ATOMS: atom_id res chain seq x y z
N MET A 1 -45.02 -29.46 29.10
CA MET A 1 -43.72 -29.79 29.71
C MET A 1 -42.59 -29.61 28.70
N THR A 2 -42.73 -30.12 27.47
CA THR A 2 -41.73 -30.02 26.40
C THR A 2 -41.29 -28.59 26.01
N LYS A 3 -42.19 -27.61 25.95
CA LYS A 3 -41.81 -26.22 25.58
C LYS A 3 -40.97 -25.49 26.65
N LEU A 4 -41.18 -25.81 27.92
CA LEU A 4 -40.49 -25.16 29.04
C LEU A 4 -39.05 -25.68 29.18
N GLU A 5 -38.89 -27.00 29.09
CA GLU A 5 -37.57 -27.62 29.03
C GLU A 5 -36.82 -27.16 27.78
N ALA A 6 -37.51 -26.98 26.65
CA ALA A 6 -36.92 -26.41 25.45
C ALA A 6 -36.43 -24.97 25.68
N GLY A 7 -37.23 -24.07 26.25
CA GLY A 7 -36.84 -22.67 26.51
C GLY A 7 -35.69 -22.54 27.53
N VAL A 8 -35.72 -23.29 28.63
CA VAL A 8 -34.62 -23.32 29.62
C VAL A 8 -33.34 -23.91 29.03
N THR A 9 -33.44 -24.88 28.13
CA THR A 9 -32.27 -25.46 27.44
C THR A 9 -31.73 -24.50 26.38
N LEU A 10 -32.61 -23.74 25.70
CA LEU A 10 -32.23 -22.71 24.73
C LEU A 10 -31.51 -21.53 25.43
N ALA A 11 -32.03 -21.05 26.56
CA ALA A 11 -31.43 -19.99 27.36
C ALA A 11 -30.01 -20.35 27.87
N LYS A 12 -29.72 -21.63 28.08
CA LYS A 12 -28.38 -22.12 28.43
C LYS A 12 -27.43 -22.22 27.23
N SER A 13 -27.94 -22.29 26.00
CA SER A 13 -27.13 -22.41 24.78
C SER A 13 -26.62 -21.07 24.23
N VAL A 14 -27.07 -19.97 24.82
CA VAL A 14 -26.80 -18.59 24.37
C VAL A 14 -25.53 -18.10 25.03
N ASP A 15 -24.47 -17.88 24.26
CA ASP A 15 -23.16 -17.50 24.77
C ASP A 15 -23.04 -15.97 24.92
N CYS A 16 -23.86 -15.42 25.82
CA CYS A 16 -23.92 -13.98 26.14
C CYS A 16 -23.01 -13.58 27.32
N GLY A 17 -22.03 -14.42 27.66
CA GLY A 17 -21.09 -14.22 28.76
C GLY A 17 -21.64 -14.61 30.14
N PRO A 18 -20.75 -14.68 31.16
CA PRO A 18 -21.04 -15.33 32.45
C PRO A 18 -22.13 -14.63 33.26
N THR A 19 -22.18 -13.29 33.23
CA THR A 19 -23.17 -12.51 33.98
C THR A 19 -24.58 -12.66 33.39
N CYS A 20 -24.69 -12.71 32.06
CA CYS A 20 -25.97 -12.87 31.37
C CYS A 20 -26.51 -14.30 31.53
N GLN A 21 -25.65 -15.31 31.38
CA GLN A 21 -25.97 -16.71 31.68
C GLN A 21 -26.48 -16.90 33.12
N LEU A 22 -25.87 -16.21 34.09
CA LEU A 22 -26.33 -16.26 35.48
C LEU A 22 -27.77 -15.74 35.62
N VAL A 23 -28.07 -14.59 35.01
CA VAL A 23 -29.41 -13.98 35.07
C VAL A 23 -30.45 -14.85 34.37
N LEU A 24 -30.15 -15.36 33.16
CA LEU A 24 -31.03 -16.26 32.42
C LEU A 24 -31.33 -17.54 33.21
N SER A 25 -30.32 -18.10 33.89
CA SER A 25 -30.48 -19.27 34.73
C SER A 25 -31.38 -19.01 35.95
N GLN A 26 -31.23 -17.84 36.60
CA GLN A 26 -32.05 -17.44 37.75
C GLN A 26 -33.50 -17.16 37.34
N VAL A 27 -33.70 -16.50 36.21
CA VAL A 27 -35.03 -16.21 35.66
C VAL A 27 -35.74 -17.52 35.27
N GLY A 28 -35.05 -18.43 34.58
CA GLY A 28 -35.58 -19.75 34.24
C GLY A 28 -35.96 -20.58 35.47
N ALA A 29 -35.12 -20.56 36.52
CA ALA A 29 -35.42 -21.24 37.79
C ALA A 29 -36.66 -20.63 38.48
N GLY A 30 -36.71 -19.30 38.60
CA GLY A 30 -37.83 -18.60 39.24
C GLY A 30 -39.17 -18.81 38.52
N LEU A 31 -39.17 -18.87 37.18
CA LEU A 31 -40.35 -19.19 36.38
C LEU A 31 -40.80 -20.65 36.54
N GLY A 32 -39.85 -21.58 36.68
CA GLY A 32 -40.11 -22.97 37.02
C GLY A 32 -40.79 -23.14 38.39
N ASP A 33 -40.28 -22.42 39.39
CA ASP A 33 -40.84 -22.42 40.74
C ASP A 33 -42.25 -21.80 40.76
N LEU A 34 -42.42 -20.65 40.11
CA LEU A 34 -43.72 -19.96 40.01
C LEU A 34 -44.78 -20.86 39.37
N ARG A 35 -44.42 -21.58 38.30
CA ARG A 35 -45.32 -22.55 37.64
C ARG A 35 -45.69 -23.71 38.56
N THR A 36 -44.73 -24.22 39.31
CA THR A 36 -44.98 -25.33 40.25
C THR A 36 -45.93 -24.90 41.36
N GLN A 37 -45.76 -23.67 41.85
CA GLN A 37 -46.66 -23.07 42.83
C GLN A 37 -48.06 -22.80 42.25
N THR A 38 -48.19 -22.26 41.04
CA THR A 38 -49.51 -22.02 40.41
C THR A 38 -50.23 -23.32 40.09
N LYS A 39 -49.52 -24.36 39.63
CA LYS A 39 -50.08 -25.70 39.44
C LYS A 39 -50.54 -26.31 40.76
N GLY A 40 -49.71 -26.22 41.81
CA GLY A 40 -50.08 -26.71 43.15
C GLY A 40 -51.29 -25.97 43.72
N ALA A 41 -51.39 -24.66 43.49
CA ALA A 41 -52.54 -23.85 43.88
C ALA A 41 -53.81 -24.26 43.12
N ALA A 42 -53.73 -24.45 41.79
CA ALA A 42 -54.85 -24.92 40.97
C ALA A 42 -55.32 -26.33 41.38
N ASP A 43 -54.40 -27.27 41.55
CA ASP A 43 -54.71 -28.63 41.97
C ASP A 43 -55.35 -28.62 43.39
N GLY A 44 -54.85 -27.77 44.30
CA GLY A 44 -55.42 -27.57 45.64
C GLY A 44 -56.83 -26.96 45.63
N LEU A 45 -57.08 -25.95 44.80
CA LEU A 45 -58.42 -25.36 44.62
C LEU A 45 -59.41 -26.38 44.05
N GLY A 46 -58.97 -27.24 43.12
CA GLY A 46 -59.75 -28.36 42.60
C GLY A 46 -60.18 -29.35 43.69
N LEU A 47 -59.27 -29.69 44.62
CA LEU A 47 -59.58 -30.54 45.78
C LEU A 47 -60.61 -29.88 46.71
N VAL A 48 -60.49 -28.57 46.98
CA VAL A 48 -61.45 -27.83 47.81
C VAL A 48 -62.83 -27.77 47.13
N LEU A 49 -62.89 -27.55 45.82
CA LEU A 49 -64.15 -27.60 45.05
C LEU A 49 -64.80 -28.99 45.09
N GLY A 50 -63.99 -30.05 44.99
CA GLY A 50 -64.44 -31.43 45.15
C GLY A 50 -65.04 -31.66 46.54
N GLY A 51 -64.32 -31.30 47.60
CA GLY A 51 -64.80 -31.42 48.98
C GLY A 51 -66.05 -30.58 49.28
N LEU A 52 -66.19 -29.38 48.69
CA LEU A 52 -67.42 -28.58 48.77
C LEU A 52 -68.60 -29.24 48.04
N GLY A 53 -68.34 -29.93 46.92
CA GLY A 53 -69.33 -30.73 46.22
C GLY A 53 -69.78 -31.96 47.01
N ASP A 54 -68.84 -32.64 47.67
CA ASP A 54 -69.14 -33.76 48.57
C ASP A 54 -69.92 -33.30 49.81
N ALA A 55 -69.57 -32.15 50.38
CA ALA A 55 -70.30 -31.54 51.49
C ALA A 55 -71.73 -31.16 51.11
N ASP A 56 -71.93 -30.53 49.93
CA ASP A 56 -73.26 -30.23 49.39
C ASP A 56 -74.09 -31.50 49.15
N SER A 57 -73.47 -32.55 48.59
CA SER A 57 -74.11 -33.85 48.37
C SER A 57 -74.49 -34.54 49.69
N GLY A 58 -73.62 -34.50 50.70
CA GLY A 58 -73.89 -35.02 52.03
C GLY A 58 -75.02 -34.26 52.74
N LEU A 59 -75.06 -32.94 52.59
CA LEU A 59 -76.12 -32.11 53.14
C LEU A 59 -77.48 -32.38 52.47
N ALA A 60 -77.48 -32.62 51.15
CA ALA A 60 -78.66 -33.08 50.42
C ALA A 60 -79.13 -34.47 50.89
N GLN A 61 -78.21 -35.39 51.21
CA GLN A 61 -78.55 -36.70 51.78
C GLN A 61 -79.16 -36.58 53.19
N VAL A 62 -78.64 -35.69 54.04
CA VAL A 62 -79.20 -35.44 55.38
C VAL A 62 -80.61 -34.88 55.29
N SER A 63 -80.85 -33.89 54.42
CA SER A 63 -82.19 -33.35 54.16
C SER A 63 -83.14 -34.45 53.63
N GLY A 64 -82.70 -35.26 52.67
CA GLY A 64 -83.48 -36.38 52.14
C GLY A 64 -83.80 -37.46 53.17
N GLY A 65 -82.82 -37.83 54.00
CA GLY A 65 -82.97 -38.80 55.09
C GLY A 65 -83.94 -38.31 56.18
N LEU A 66 -83.89 -37.01 56.52
CA LEU A 66 -84.86 -36.41 57.42
C LEU A 66 -86.28 -36.40 56.81
N GLY A 67 -86.40 -36.13 55.50
CA GLY A 67 -87.66 -36.28 54.78
C GLY A 67 -88.24 -37.69 54.84
N GLN A 68 -87.39 -38.72 54.74
CA GLN A 68 -87.81 -40.11 54.94
C GLN A 68 -88.21 -40.42 56.39
N LEU A 69 -87.46 -39.90 57.37
CA LEU A 69 -87.79 -40.05 58.78
C LEU A 69 -89.13 -39.42 59.10
N LYS A 70 -89.38 -38.20 58.59
CA LYS A 70 -90.67 -37.51 58.67
C LYS A 70 -91.81 -38.34 58.07
N GLY A 71 -91.61 -38.93 56.89
CA GLY A 71 -92.58 -39.83 56.27
C GLY A 71 -92.92 -41.02 57.18
N LYS A 72 -91.90 -41.69 57.72
CA LYS A 72 -92.06 -42.81 58.66
C LYS A 72 -92.65 -42.40 60.01
N LEU A 73 -92.33 -41.20 60.51
CA LEU A 73 -92.88 -40.67 61.75
C LEU A 73 -94.35 -40.29 61.55
N GLY A 74 -94.73 -39.77 60.38
CA GLY A 74 -96.11 -39.59 59.96
C GLY A 74 -96.87 -40.91 59.93
N GLU A 75 -96.32 -41.94 59.28
CA GLU A 75 -96.89 -43.29 59.25
C GLU A 75 -97.01 -43.91 60.66
N ALA A 76 -96.00 -43.75 61.52
CA ALA A 76 -96.01 -44.22 62.90
C ALA A 76 -96.98 -43.42 63.79
N ALA A 77 -97.11 -42.11 63.55
CA ALA A 77 -98.10 -41.26 64.21
C ALA A 77 -99.52 -41.71 63.87
N PHE A 78 -99.82 -42.07 62.61
CA PHE A 78 -101.08 -42.73 62.24
C PHE A 78 -101.29 -44.07 62.97
N GLY A 79 -100.22 -44.81 63.28
CA GLY A 79 -100.26 -46.01 64.13
C GLY A 79 -100.55 -45.71 65.61
N LEU A 80 -100.01 -44.60 66.13
CA LEU A 80 -100.21 -44.10 67.51
C LEU A 80 -101.52 -43.34 67.72
N VAL A 81 -102.23 -42.92 66.67
CA VAL A 81 -103.63 -42.44 66.77
C VAL A 81 -104.52 -43.51 67.42
N LYS A 82 -104.12 -44.79 67.40
CA LYS A 82 -104.78 -45.86 68.16
C LYS A 82 -104.48 -45.87 69.67
N VAL A 83 -103.55 -45.06 70.17
CA VAL A 83 -103.02 -45.20 71.54
C VAL A 83 -103.33 -44.01 72.46
N GLU A 84 -103.79 -42.83 72.01
CA GLU A 84 -104.37 -41.81 72.92
C GLU A 84 -105.04 -40.64 72.12
N CYS A 85 -106.37 -40.61 71.92
CA CYS A 85 -107.23 -39.90 72.87
C CYS A 85 -107.08 -40.52 74.28
N GLY A 86 -106.55 -39.72 75.21
CA GLY A 86 -106.39 -39.97 76.65
C GLY A 86 -106.89 -41.29 77.21
N LEU A 87 -105.97 -42.05 77.80
CA LEU A 87 -106.19 -42.96 78.92
C LEU A 87 -107.40 -42.54 79.80
N SER A 88 -108.57 -43.14 79.53
CA SER A 88 -109.72 -43.22 80.43
C SER A 88 -110.60 -44.36 79.97
N ASN A 89 -110.78 -45.38 80.82
CA ASN A 89 -111.49 -46.63 80.55
C ASN A 89 -113.01 -46.46 80.32
N GLN A 90 -113.54 -45.30 79.92
CA GLN A 90 -114.95 -45.14 79.59
C GLN A 90 -115.15 -44.10 78.46
N THR A 91 -115.48 -44.60 77.28
CA THR A 91 -116.30 -43.96 76.22
C THR A 91 -116.32 -42.43 76.20
N LEU A 92 -115.36 -41.80 75.53
CA LEU A 92 -115.54 -40.45 74.96
C LEU A 92 -115.14 -40.43 73.48
N SER A 93 -116.08 -40.02 72.64
CA SER A 93 -115.96 -39.82 71.20
C SER A 93 -115.53 -38.40 70.81
N VAL A 94 -114.89 -37.64 71.71
CA VAL A 94 -114.40 -36.29 71.41
C VAL A 94 -113.06 -36.07 72.12
N CYS A 95 -111.97 -35.99 71.35
CA CYS A 95 -110.68 -35.50 71.83
C CYS A 95 -110.86 -34.01 72.25
N ASP A 96 -110.40 -33.63 73.45
CA ASP A 96 -110.49 -32.24 73.94
C ASP A 96 -109.49 -31.35 73.18
N PRO A 97 -109.95 -30.35 72.40
CA PRO A 97 -109.07 -29.48 71.62
C PRO A 97 -108.20 -28.53 72.49
N LYS A 98 -108.34 -28.53 73.82
CA LYS A 98 -107.58 -27.65 74.73
C LYS A 98 -106.41 -28.33 75.43
N VAL A 99 -106.26 -29.65 75.33
CA VAL A 99 -105.15 -30.40 75.94
C VAL A 99 -104.44 -31.17 74.84
N PRO A 100 -103.35 -30.62 74.26
CA PRO A 100 -102.66 -31.28 73.15
C PRO A 100 -102.11 -32.64 73.61
N GLY A 101 -102.51 -33.71 72.92
CA GLY A 101 -102.05 -35.07 73.19
C GLY A 101 -100.59 -35.29 72.74
N LEU A 102 -100.02 -36.46 73.08
CA LEU A 102 -98.66 -36.84 72.69
C LEU A 102 -98.41 -36.72 71.17
N LEU A 103 -99.43 -36.98 70.35
CA LEU A 103 -99.36 -36.86 68.89
C LEU A 103 -99.15 -35.41 68.40
N GLU A 104 -99.80 -34.43 69.04
CA GLU A 104 -99.68 -33.02 68.69
C GLU A 104 -98.31 -32.48 69.14
N GLY A 105 -97.82 -32.94 70.31
CA GLY A 105 -96.46 -32.66 70.77
C GLY A 105 -95.37 -33.24 69.84
N VAL A 106 -95.53 -34.48 69.37
CA VAL A 106 -94.61 -35.10 68.40
C VAL A 106 -94.67 -34.40 67.03
N GLY A 107 -95.86 -33.98 66.58
CA GLY A 107 -96.02 -33.21 65.35
C GLY A 107 -95.36 -31.81 65.41
N LEU A 108 -95.40 -31.16 66.58
CA LEU A 108 -94.69 -29.89 66.80
C LEU A 108 -93.17 -30.07 66.84
N VAL A 109 -92.68 -31.15 67.43
CA VAL A 109 -91.24 -31.49 67.41
C VAL A 109 -90.78 -31.83 65.99
N ASP A 110 -91.55 -32.61 65.22
CA ASP A 110 -91.27 -32.90 63.81
C ASP A 110 -91.24 -31.63 62.95
N THR A 111 -92.24 -30.76 63.10
CA THR A 111 -92.32 -29.49 62.38
C THR A 111 -91.15 -28.58 62.76
N GLY A 112 -90.81 -28.50 64.05
CA GLY A 112 -89.68 -27.72 64.55
C GLY A 112 -88.34 -28.23 64.03
N VAL A 113 -88.11 -29.55 64.04
CA VAL A 113 -86.89 -30.19 63.55
C VAL A 113 -86.76 -30.05 62.03
N SER A 114 -87.84 -30.26 61.27
CA SER A 114 -87.84 -30.05 59.81
C SER A 114 -87.52 -28.59 59.47
N THR A 115 -88.17 -27.64 60.13
CA THR A 115 -87.95 -26.20 59.88
C THR A 115 -86.52 -25.78 60.23
N LEU A 116 -85.97 -26.30 61.34
CA LEU A 116 -84.60 -26.04 61.74
C LEU A 116 -83.60 -26.63 60.75
N VAL A 117 -83.77 -27.91 60.37
CA VAL A 117 -82.84 -28.58 59.46
C VAL A 117 -82.94 -28.00 58.05
N ASP A 118 -84.14 -27.78 57.51
CA ASP A 118 -84.31 -27.17 56.19
C ASP A 118 -83.76 -25.73 56.17
N GLY A 119 -83.94 -24.97 57.25
CA GLY A 119 -83.39 -23.63 57.41
C GLY A 119 -81.86 -23.62 57.43
N VAL A 120 -81.25 -24.50 58.24
CA VAL A 120 -79.78 -24.63 58.33
C VAL A 120 -79.19 -25.18 57.02
N VAL A 121 -79.79 -26.22 56.44
CA VAL A 121 -79.38 -26.80 55.15
C VAL A 121 -79.42 -25.74 54.06
N THR A 122 -80.52 -24.99 53.94
CA THR A 122 -80.67 -23.97 52.90
C THR A 122 -79.67 -22.81 53.08
N GLN A 123 -79.44 -22.35 54.32
CA GLN A 123 -78.42 -21.32 54.58
C GLN A 123 -77.01 -21.81 54.26
N VAL A 124 -76.67 -23.04 54.64
CA VAL A 124 -75.33 -23.62 54.39
C VAL A 124 -75.13 -23.88 52.89
N GLN A 125 -76.11 -24.45 52.19
CA GLN A 125 -76.06 -24.65 50.74
C GLN A 125 -76.01 -23.34 49.98
N GLY A 126 -76.76 -22.32 50.41
CA GLY A 126 -76.69 -20.98 49.84
C GLY A 126 -75.32 -20.32 50.02
N GLY A 127 -74.63 -20.57 51.14
CA GLY A 127 -73.26 -20.12 51.36
C GLY A 127 -72.21 -20.88 50.55
N ILE A 128 -72.37 -22.21 50.40
CA ILE A 128 -71.48 -23.05 49.59
C ILE A 128 -71.63 -22.69 48.11
N GLY A 129 -72.87 -22.58 47.63
CA GLY A 129 -73.19 -22.23 46.26
C GLY A 129 -73.19 -23.39 45.26
N GLY A 130 -73.59 -23.07 44.04
CA GLY A 130 -73.67 -24.01 42.94
C GLY A 130 -72.34 -24.21 42.19
N PRO A 131 -72.24 -25.25 41.33
CA PRO A 131 -71.04 -25.53 40.53
C PRO A 131 -70.73 -24.45 39.48
N LYS A 132 -71.72 -23.65 39.11
CA LYS A 132 -71.60 -22.58 38.11
C LYS A 132 -71.53 -21.19 38.74
N ASP A 133 -71.46 -21.11 40.06
CA ASP A 133 -71.36 -19.83 40.73
C ASP A 133 -70.03 -19.16 40.37
N THR A 134 -70.08 -17.84 40.29
CA THR A 134 -68.96 -16.93 40.06
C THR A 134 -68.78 -16.05 41.29
N ALA A 135 -67.73 -15.23 41.37
CA ALA A 135 -67.59 -14.32 42.53
C ALA A 135 -68.79 -13.40 42.71
N LYS A 136 -69.55 -13.11 41.65
CA LYS A 136 -70.78 -12.29 41.72
C LYS A 136 -71.90 -12.95 42.52
N ASN A 137 -71.88 -14.28 42.64
CA ASN A 137 -72.86 -15.04 43.41
C ASN A 137 -72.60 -14.94 44.93
N LEU A 138 -71.44 -14.41 45.36
CA LEU A 138 -71.04 -14.27 46.77
C LEU A 138 -71.06 -15.59 47.56
N THR A 139 -70.83 -16.71 46.87
CA THR A 139 -70.73 -18.04 47.47
C THR A 139 -69.28 -18.50 47.53
N LEU A 140 -68.99 -19.49 48.39
CA LEU A 140 -67.63 -20.04 48.51
C LEU A 140 -67.14 -20.62 47.18
N ARG A 141 -67.98 -21.40 46.49
CA ARG A 141 -67.63 -21.97 45.17
C ARG A 141 -67.45 -20.89 44.12
N GLY A 142 -68.26 -19.83 44.17
CA GLY A 142 -68.09 -18.66 43.30
C GLY A 142 -66.74 -17.99 43.45
N GLY A 143 -66.31 -17.73 44.69
CA GLY A 143 -64.98 -17.16 44.97
C GLY A 143 -63.83 -18.08 44.56
N ILE A 144 -63.96 -19.39 44.77
CA ILE A 144 -62.93 -20.37 44.39
C ILE A 144 -62.82 -20.51 42.87
N ASN A 145 -63.94 -20.51 42.13
CA ASN A 145 -63.94 -20.55 40.67
C ASN A 145 -63.24 -19.33 40.06
N ASP A 146 -63.49 -18.13 40.59
CA ASP A 146 -62.81 -16.91 40.12
C ASP A 146 -61.31 -16.92 40.47
N LEU A 147 -60.93 -17.42 41.65
CA LEU A 147 -59.53 -17.58 42.03
C LEU A 147 -58.81 -18.61 41.14
N GLN A 148 -59.47 -19.73 40.83
CA GLN A 148 -58.98 -20.74 39.88
C GLN A 148 -58.71 -20.12 38.51
N PHE A 149 -59.66 -19.33 37.99
CA PHE A 149 -59.48 -18.60 36.74
C PHE A 149 -58.29 -17.63 36.79
N GLY A 150 -58.10 -16.92 37.91
CA GLY A 150 -56.95 -16.03 38.11
C GLY A 150 -55.60 -16.78 38.11
N VAL A 151 -55.54 -17.94 38.76
CA VAL A 151 -54.34 -18.81 38.77
C VAL A 151 -54.04 -19.35 37.38
N ASP A 152 -55.07 -19.74 36.62
CA ASP A 152 -54.91 -20.20 35.24
C ASP A 152 -54.41 -19.07 34.32
N LEU A 153 -54.93 -17.85 34.49
CA LEU A 153 -54.48 -16.67 33.76
C LEU A 153 -53.01 -16.35 34.03
N LEU A 154 -52.56 -16.46 35.29
CA LEU A 154 -51.16 -16.31 35.67
C LEU A 154 -50.28 -17.41 35.03
N GLY A 155 -50.79 -18.63 34.93
CA GLY A 155 -50.12 -19.72 34.24
C GLY A 155 -49.91 -19.47 32.74
N LEU A 156 -50.92 -18.88 32.08
CA LEU A 156 -50.84 -18.49 30.67
C LEU A 156 -49.90 -17.29 30.46
N GLY A 157 -50.03 -16.22 31.26
CA GLY A 157 -49.15 -15.05 31.15
C GLY A 157 -47.67 -15.37 31.45
N GLY A 158 -47.40 -16.33 32.34
CA GLY A 158 -46.05 -16.82 32.58
C GLY A 158 -45.44 -17.56 31.38
N LEU A 159 -46.25 -18.23 30.55
CA LEU A 159 -45.80 -18.84 29.31
C LEU A 159 -45.45 -17.77 28.26
N ASP A 160 -46.27 -16.74 28.11
CA ASP A 160 -46.01 -15.64 27.18
C ASP A 160 -44.73 -14.88 27.54
N LEU A 161 -44.48 -14.67 28.84
CA LEU A 161 -43.25 -14.04 29.32
C LEU A 161 -42.01 -14.88 28.97
N LEU A 162 -42.09 -16.22 29.06
CA LEU A 162 -41.00 -17.10 28.69
C LEU A 162 -40.69 -17.05 27.20
N ASP A 163 -41.73 -17.09 26.35
CA ASP A 163 -41.57 -16.97 24.91
C ASP A 163 -40.92 -15.61 24.54
N ALA A 164 -41.29 -14.53 25.24
CA ALA A 164 -40.68 -13.21 25.05
C ALA A 164 -39.20 -13.17 25.48
N ILE A 165 -38.84 -13.84 26.58
CA ILE A 165 -37.45 -13.96 27.03
C ILE A 165 -36.62 -14.77 26.03
N ASP A 166 -37.16 -15.86 25.49
CA ASP A 166 -36.51 -16.66 24.46
C ASP A 166 -36.25 -15.81 23.20
N GLN A 167 -37.24 -15.02 22.76
CA GLN A 167 -37.05 -14.11 21.62
C GLN A 167 -36.01 -13.03 21.88
N LEU A 168 -35.99 -12.43 23.07
CA LEU A 168 -34.99 -11.43 23.44
C LEU A 168 -33.59 -12.04 23.42
N THR A 169 -33.46 -13.28 23.89
CA THR A 169 -32.20 -14.00 23.95
C THR A 169 -31.68 -14.30 22.54
N VAL A 170 -32.54 -14.78 21.64
CA VAL A 170 -32.21 -14.96 20.21
C VAL A 170 -31.80 -13.63 19.55
N GLY A 171 -32.51 -12.54 19.86
CA GLY A 171 -32.15 -11.20 19.36
C GLY A 171 -30.78 -10.73 19.86
N ALA A 172 -30.44 -11.00 21.11
CA ALA A 172 -29.14 -10.67 21.69
C ALA A 172 -27.99 -11.44 21.01
N ASP A 173 -28.19 -12.73 20.72
CA ASP A 173 -27.20 -13.55 19.98
C ASP A 173 -26.97 -13.03 18.56
N GLN A 174 -28.05 -12.65 17.87
CA GLN A 174 -27.95 -12.05 16.54
C GLN A 174 -27.16 -10.74 16.56
N VAL A 175 -27.42 -9.88 17.55
CA VAL A 175 -26.67 -8.64 17.74
C VAL A 175 -25.20 -8.95 18.06
N HIS A 176 -24.93 -9.89 18.97
CA HIS A 176 -23.57 -10.30 19.30
C HIS A 176 -22.81 -10.82 18.07
N GLY A 177 -23.41 -11.73 17.31
CA GLY A 177 -22.86 -12.25 16.06
C GLY A 177 -22.58 -11.13 15.04
N GLY A 178 -23.53 -10.22 14.85
CA GLY A 178 -23.37 -9.05 13.98
C GLY A 178 -22.24 -8.13 14.43
N THR A 179 -22.11 -7.84 15.73
CA THR A 179 -21.03 -7.01 16.27
C THR A 179 -19.65 -7.67 16.10
N SER A 180 -19.57 -9.00 16.25
CA SER A 180 -18.34 -9.77 16.02
C SER A 180 -17.91 -9.75 14.55
N GLN A 181 -18.88 -9.89 13.63
CA GLN A 181 -18.64 -9.75 12.20
C GLN A 181 -18.15 -8.34 11.83
N VAL A 182 -18.78 -7.30 12.39
CA VAL A 182 -18.34 -5.90 12.20
C VAL A 182 -16.93 -5.69 12.74
N ALA A 183 -16.60 -6.23 13.91
CA ALA A 183 -15.26 -6.13 14.48
C ALA A 183 -14.20 -6.81 13.60
N THR A 184 -14.53 -7.98 13.04
CA THR A 184 -13.67 -8.70 12.09
C THR A 184 -13.47 -7.89 10.81
N GLY A 185 -14.56 -7.39 10.20
CA GLY A 185 -14.49 -6.55 8.99
C GLY A 185 -13.72 -5.24 9.21
N ALA A 186 -13.82 -4.63 10.39
CA ALA A 186 -13.01 -3.47 10.75
C ALA A 186 -11.51 -3.80 10.87
N GLY A 187 -11.18 -4.99 11.38
CA GLY A 187 -9.82 -5.53 11.38
C GLY A 187 -9.27 -5.71 9.97
N ASP A 188 -10.03 -6.37 9.10
CA ASP A 188 -9.66 -6.61 7.70
C ASP A 188 -9.47 -5.28 6.94
N LEU A 189 -10.35 -4.31 7.17
CA LEU A 189 -10.24 -2.98 6.55
C LEU A 189 -8.97 -2.25 7.01
N ARG A 190 -8.63 -2.32 8.30
CA ARG A 190 -7.39 -1.73 8.84
C ARG A 190 -6.15 -2.36 8.19
N ASP A 191 -6.14 -3.69 8.08
CA ASP A 191 -5.02 -4.43 7.48
C ASP A 191 -4.90 -4.12 5.97
N GLY A 192 -6.03 -4.02 5.27
CA GLY A 192 -6.10 -3.57 3.88
C GLY A 192 -5.56 -2.15 3.69
N ALA A 193 -5.95 -1.22 4.57
CA ALA A 193 -5.46 0.15 4.56
C ALA A 193 -3.94 0.23 4.80
N SER A 194 -3.42 -0.59 5.73
CA SER A 194 -1.97 -0.69 5.97
C SER A 194 -1.21 -1.20 4.73
N LYS A 195 -1.73 -2.23 4.06
CA LYS A 195 -1.14 -2.76 2.81
C LYS A 195 -1.15 -1.71 1.70
N LEU A 196 -2.25 -0.96 1.56
CA LEU A 196 -2.36 0.12 0.59
C LEU A 196 -1.35 1.24 0.86
N ALA A 197 -1.17 1.62 2.13
CA ALA A 197 -0.17 2.63 2.51
C ALA A 197 1.25 2.17 2.17
N THR A 198 1.60 0.92 2.48
CA THR A 198 2.90 0.33 2.10
C THR A 198 3.10 0.31 0.59
N GLY A 199 2.11 -0.16 -0.18
CA GLY A 199 2.18 -0.18 -1.64
C GLY A 199 2.30 1.22 -2.26
N SER A 200 1.62 2.21 -1.68
CA SER A 200 1.71 3.60 -2.11
C SER A 200 3.11 4.19 -1.84
N GLY A 201 3.72 3.85 -0.71
CA GLY A 201 5.11 4.21 -0.41
C GLY A 201 6.09 3.60 -1.41
N GLN A 202 5.95 2.32 -1.73
CA GLN A 202 6.77 1.64 -2.73
C GLN A 202 6.64 2.27 -4.12
N LEU A 203 5.41 2.67 -4.51
CA LEU A 203 5.18 3.36 -5.78
C LEU A 203 5.85 4.74 -5.81
N ALA A 204 5.79 5.50 -4.71
CA ALA A 204 6.47 6.79 -4.60
C ALA A 204 7.99 6.64 -4.70
N ASP A 205 8.57 5.65 -4.01
CA ASP A 205 10.01 5.33 -4.11
C ASP A 205 10.40 4.92 -5.53
N GLY A 206 9.57 4.11 -6.19
CA GLY A 206 9.76 3.71 -7.59
C GLY A 206 9.72 4.90 -8.55
N ALA A 207 8.78 5.82 -8.35
CA ALA A 207 8.69 7.06 -9.13
C ALA A 207 9.91 7.96 -8.93
N GLY A 208 10.40 8.10 -7.68
CA GLY A 208 11.62 8.86 -7.40
C GLY A 208 12.86 8.25 -8.06
N ARG A 209 12.99 6.92 -8.08
CA ARG A 209 14.08 6.23 -8.79
C ARG A 209 14.00 6.41 -10.30
N LEU A 210 12.79 6.39 -10.86
CA LEU A 210 12.57 6.64 -12.29
C LEU A 210 12.97 8.07 -12.66
N ASP A 211 12.56 9.07 -11.87
CA ASP A 211 12.92 10.47 -12.08
C ASP A 211 14.44 10.68 -12.07
N SER A 212 15.13 10.13 -11.08
CA SER A 212 16.61 10.16 -11.03
C SER A 212 17.23 9.50 -12.26
N GLY A 213 16.74 8.33 -12.67
CA GLY A 213 17.24 7.64 -13.87
C GLY A 213 17.00 8.42 -15.16
N LEU A 214 15.90 9.16 -15.26
CA LEU A 214 15.63 10.07 -16.39
C LEU A 214 16.59 11.27 -16.37
N GLY A 215 16.94 11.80 -15.19
CA GLY A 215 17.96 12.83 -15.03
C GLY A 215 19.36 12.37 -15.47
N ASP A 216 19.75 11.15 -15.10
CA ASP A 216 21.00 10.53 -15.54
C ASP A 216 21.02 10.32 -17.06
N LEU A 217 19.91 9.82 -17.63
CA LEU A 217 19.78 9.63 -19.08
C LEU A 217 19.88 10.94 -19.84
N ALA A 218 19.22 12.01 -19.38
CA ALA A 218 19.30 13.34 -19.99
C ALA A 218 20.74 13.89 -19.94
N SER A 219 21.44 13.69 -18.81
CA SER A 219 22.83 14.10 -18.66
C SER A 219 23.76 13.33 -19.61
N GLY A 220 23.58 12.01 -19.74
CA GLY A 220 24.32 11.18 -20.67
C GLY A 220 24.06 11.54 -22.14
N ALA A 221 22.81 11.89 -22.48
CA ALA A 221 22.46 12.37 -23.82
C ALA A 221 23.17 13.70 -24.14
N GLY A 222 23.25 14.63 -23.19
CA GLY A 222 24.01 15.87 -23.35
C GLY A 222 25.51 15.63 -23.56
N GLN A 223 26.11 14.71 -22.81
CA GLN A 223 27.52 14.34 -22.99
C GLN A 223 27.79 13.71 -24.37
N LEU A 224 26.84 12.92 -24.88
CA LEU A 224 26.94 12.31 -26.21
C LEU A 224 26.87 13.39 -27.31
N ASP A 225 25.97 14.36 -27.18
CA ASP A 225 25.85 15.49 -28.11
C ASP A 225 27.14 16.34 -28.13
N ASP A 226 27.68 16.70 -26.97
CA ASP A 226 28.96 17.40 -26.84
C ASP A 226 30.11 16.61 -27.50
N GLY A 227 30.14 15.29 -27.29
CA GLY A 227 31.12 14.39 -27.89
C GLY A 227 31.01 14.35 -29.42
N ALA A 228 29.79 14.27 -29.94
CA ALA A 228 29.52 14.31 -31.37
C ALA A 228 29.95 15.66 -31.99
N GLY A 229 29.69 16.78 -31.31
CA GLY A 229 30.17 18.10 -31.72
C GLY A 229 31.70 18.16 -31.83
N LYS A 230 32.42 17.71 -30.79
CA LYS A 230 33.90 17.64 -30.79
C LYS A 230 34.44 16.74 -31.91
N LEU A 231 33.79 15.62 -32.18
CA LEU A 231 34.18 14.73 -33.27
C LEU A 231 34.01 15.40 -34.63
N SER A 232 32.88 16.10 -34.83
CA SER A 232 32.60 16.87 -36.05
C SER A 232 33.66 17.96 -36.28
N ASP A 233 33.99 18.73 -35.24
CA ASP A 233 35.05 19.75 -35.29
C ASP A 233 36.43 19.14 -35.62
N GLY A 234 36.75 18.01 -34.99
CA GLY A 234 37.98 17.26 -35.25
C GLY A 234 38.08 16.77 -36.69
N ALA A 235 36.98 16.24 -37.23
CA ALA A 235 36.88 15.82 -38.62
C ALA A 235 37.06 17.01 -39.58
N GLY A 236 36.47 18.17 -39.28
CA GLY A 236 36.68 19.40 -40.04
C GLY A 236 38.14 19.86 -40.06
N LYS A 237 38.81 19.86 -38.90
CA LYS A 237 40.25 20.19 -38.80
C LYS A 237 41.13 19.20 -39.57
N LEU A 238 40.83 17.91 -39.48
CA LEU A 238 41.55 16.87 -40.23
C LEU A 238 41.39 17.06 -41.73
N SER A 239 40.16 17.33 -42.19
CA SER A 239 39.87 17.60 -43.61
C SER A 239 40.66 18.81 -44.13
N ALA A 240 40.68 19.92 -43.38
CA ALA A 240 41.47 21.10 -43.72
C ALA A 240 42.98 20.80 -43.77
N GLY A 241 43.51 20.07 -42.78
CA GLY A 241 44.93 19.67 -42.77
C GLY A 241 45.32 18.75 -43.93
N LEU A 242 44.41 17.87 -44.38
CA LEU A 242 44.61 17.04 -45.56
C LEU A 242 44.63 17.87 -46.85
N ALA A 243 43.80 18.91 -46.95
CA ALA A 243 43.82 19.84 -48.07
C ALA A 243 45.15 20.63 -48.11
N ASP A 244 45.58 21.17 -46.97
CA ASP A 244 46.87 21.86 -46.85
C ASP A 244 48.06 20.95 -47.23
N ALA A 245 48.01 19.67 -46.82
CA ALA A 245 49.02 18.69 -47.17
C ALA A 245 49.04 18.40 -48.67
N ALA A 246 47.88 18.26 -49.31
CA ALA A 246 47.75 18.07 -50.75
C ALA A 246 48.27 19.28 -51.56
N ASP A 247 47.99 20.49 -51.09
CA ASP A 247 48.53 21.72 -51.69
C ASP A 247 50.06 21.79 -51.53
N GLY A 248 50.57 21.43 -50.35
CA GLY A 248 51.99 21.37 -50.07
C GLY A 248 52.74 20.36 -50.94
N THR A 249 52.19 19.16 -51.12
CA THR A 249 52.79 18.13 -52.00
C THR A 249 52.75 18.56 -53.47
N SER A 250 51.69 19.23 -53.90
CA SER A 250 51.59 19.80 -55.26
C SER A 250 52.65 20.87 -55.51
N LYS A 251 52.86 21.79 -54.56
CA LYS A 251 53.93 22.81 -54.63
C LYS A 251 55.32 22.18 -54.64
N LEU A 252 55.54 21.16 -53.81
CA LEU A 252 56.82 20.43 -53.78
C LEU A 252 57.09 19.73 -55.13
N ALA A 253 56.08 19.08 -55.71
CA ALA A 253 56.19 18.42 -57.02
C ALA A 253 56.52 19.42 -58.14
N ALA A 254 55.88 20.60 -58.13
CA ALA A 254 56.19 21.68 -59.06
C ALA A 254 57.65 22.17 -58.89
N GLY A 255 58.08 22.45 -57.66
CA GLY A 255 59.45 22.86 -57.37
C GLY A 255 60.51 21.82 -57.75
N LEU A 256 60.20 20.53 -57.60
CA LEU A 256 61.07 19.44 -58.08
C LEU A 256 61.16 19.41 -59.61
N THR A 257 60.05 19.70 -60.30
CA THR A 257 60.03 19.80 -61.77
C THR A 257 60.85 20.99 -62.25
N ASP A 258 60.72 22.15 -61.60
CA ASP A 258 61.52 23.35 -61.90
C ASP A 258 63.02 23.10 -61.65
N ALA A 259 63.36 22.46 -60.53
CA ALA A 259 64.74 22.11 -60.20
C ALA A 259 65.34 21.12 -61.24
N ALA A 260 64.56 20.12 -61.64
CA ALA A 260 64.96 19.18 -62.69
C ALA A 260 65.14 19.88 -64.05
N ALA A 261 64.28 20.83 -64.39
CA ALA A 261 64.38 21.63 -65.62
C ALA A 261 65.59 22.59 -65.61
N GLY A 262 65.99 23.11 -64.45
CA GLY A 262 67.17 23.96 -64.29
C GLY A 262 68.51 23.22 -64.26
N ALA A 263 68.52 21.93 -63.90
CA ALA A 263 69.74 21.14 -63.78
C ALA A 263 70.60 21.07 -65.06
N PRO A 264 70.04 20.93 -66.29
CA PRO A 264 70.81 21.01 -67.54
C PRO A 264 71.51 22.36 -67.71
N ALA A 265 70.84 23.48 -67.43
CA ALA A 265 71.44 24.81 -67.57
C ALA A 265 72.63 25.01 -66.62
N LEU A 266 72.56 24.44 -65.41
CA LEU A 266 73.69 24.44 -64.47
C LEU A 266 74.86 23.61 -65.01
N LYS A 267 74.59 22.42 -65.55
CA LYS A 267 75.60 21.57 -66.20
C LYS A 267 76.24 22.28 -67.39
N ASP A 268 75.44 22.88 -68.26
CA ASP A 268 75.90 23.61 -69.45
C ASP A 268 76.74 24.83 -69.04
N GLY A 269 76.31 25.57 -68.02
CA GLY A 269 77.07 26.68 -67.46
C GLY A 269 78.42 26.24 -66.89
N ALA A 270 78.46 25.10 -66.17
CA ALA A 270 79.70 24.52 -65.65
C ALA A 270 80.63 24.05 -66.79
N GLN A 271 80.08 23.42 -67.83
CA GLN A 271 80.86 23.02 -69.01
C GLN A 271 81.42 24.22 -69.75
N ARG A 272 80.61 25.27 -69.99
CA ARG A 272 81.09 26.52 -70.61
C ARG A 272 82.18 27.19 -69.79
N LEU A 273 82.03 27.24 -68.45
CA LEU A 273 83.07 27.77 -67.57
C LEU A 273 84.37 26.97 -67.70
N SER A 274 84.27 25.63 -67.76
CA SER A 274 85.43 24.75 -67.98
C SER A 274 86.06 24.95 -69.36
N ASP A 275 85.27 24.95 -70.43
CA ASP A 275 85.78 25.00 -71.80
C ASP A 275 86.24 26.39 -72.21
N GLU A 276 85.41 27.41 -72.00
CA GLU A 276 85.69 28.78 -72.45
C GLU A 276 86.53 29.54 -71.43
N GLY A 277 86.20 29.42 -70.14
CA GLY A 277 86.90 30.11 -69.06
C GLY A 277 88.35 29.65 -68.96
N THR A 278 88.59 28.33 -68.99
CA THR A 278 89.95 27.78 -68.98
C THR A 278 90.73 28.18 -70.25
N LYS A 279 90.09 28.18 -71.43
CA LYS A 279 90.74 28.67 -72.66
C LYS A 279 91.17 30.14 -72.55
N LYS A 280 90.30 31.02 -72.06
CA LYS A 280 90.64 32.44 -71.84
C LYS A 280 91.77 32.59 -70.83
N LEU A 281 91.75 31.83 -69.73
CA LEU A 281 92.80 31.87 -68.72
C LEU A 281 94.14 31.36 -69.27
N VAL A 282 94.14 30.26 -70.03
CA VAL A 282 95.34 29.73 -70.69
C VAL A 282 95.87 30.72 -71.73
N ALA A 283 95.00 31.35 -72.51
CA ALA A 283 95.40 32.35 -73.50
C ALA A 283 96.03 33.58 -72.83
N ALA A 284 95.41 34.11 -71.77
CA ALA A 284 95.97 35.19 -70.96
C ALA A 284 97.33 34.80 -70.37
N GLY A 285 97.44 33.59 -69.79
CA GLY A 285 98.71 33.07 -69.26
C GLY A 285 99.81 32.96 -70.32
N LYS A 286 99.48 32.50 -71.54
CA LYS A 286 100.42 32.45 -72.67
C LYS A 286 100.85 33.85 -73.12
N ALA A 287 99.92 34.80 -73.23
CA ALA A 287 100.23 36.18 -73.60
C ALA A 287 101.17 36.82 -72.57
N THR A 288 100.88 36.65 -71.28
CA THR A 288 101.77 37.08 -70.20
C THR A 288 103.14 36.42 -70.30
N ALA A 289 103.21 35.10 -70.50
CA ALA A 289 104.48 34.40 -70.65
C ALA A 289 105.29 34.88 -71.88
N ALA A 290 104.63 35.19 -72.99
CA ALA A 290 105.28 35.75 -74.18
C ALA A 290 105.82 37.17 -73.94
N ASP A 291 105.04 38.04 -73.29
CA ASP A 291 105.46 39.39 -72.91
C ASP A 291 106.69 39.36 -71.97
N TYR A 292 106.68 38.49 -70.96
CA TYR A 292 107.85 38.28 -70.10
C TYR A 292 109.04 37.69 -70.88
N GLY A 293 108.82 36.76 -71.80
CA GLY A 293 109.86 36.19 -72.65
C GLY A 293 110.52 37.22 -73.56
N GLU A 294 109.72 38.10 -74.18
CA GLU A 294 110.21 39.20 -75.03
C GLU A 294 111.01 40.21 -74.22
N LYS A 295 110.49 40.63 -73.06
CA LYS A 295 111.21 41.50 -72.11
C LYS A 295 112.54 40.88 -71.68
N TYR A 296 112.56 39.59 -71.38
CA TYR A 296 113.78 38.87 -71.02
C TYR A 296 114.80 38.82 -72.16
N ALA A 297 114.34 38.54 -73.39
CA ALA A 297 115.19 38.55 -74.57
C ALA A 297 115.75 39.95 -74.89
N LEU A 298 114.97 41.01 -74.66
CA LEU A 298 115.40 42.41 -74.76
C LEU A 298 116.50 42.75 -73.75
N ILE A 299 116.37 42.31 -72.50
CA ILE A 299 117.40 42.45 -71.48
C ILE A 299 118.68 41.71 -71.91
N GLU A 300 118.55 40.50 -72.47
CA GLU A 300 119.70 39.72 -72.93
C GLU A 300 120.40 40.36 -74.15
N LEU A 301 119.65 40.90 -75.10
CA LEU A 301 120.19 41.66 -76.24
C LEU A 301 120.85 42.97 -75.80
N GLY A 302 120.26 43.67 -74.83
CA GLY A 302 120.87 44.84 -74.19
C GLY A 302 122.20 44.49 -73.53
N ALA A 303 122.25 43.37 -72.81
CA ALA A 303 123.49 42.86 -72.21
C ALA A 303 124.54 42.46 -73.26
N ARG A 304 124.14 41.88 -74.40
CA ARG A 304 125.06 41.56 -75.52
C ARG A 304 125.56 42.81 -76.24
N ARG A 305 124.72 43.83 -76.45
CA ARG A 305 125.11 45.11 -77.07
C ARG A 305 126.10 45.87 -76.18
N ALA A 306 125.86 45.89 -74.86
CA ALA A 306 126.80 46.42 -73.88
C ALA A 306 128.16 45.70 -73.87
N LYS A 307 128.23 44.46 -74.38
CA LYS A 307 129.47 43.66 -74.48
C LYS A 307 130.19 43.81 -75.82
N ALA A 308 129.51 44.24 -76.89
CA ALA A 308 130.02 44.29 -78.26
C ALA A 308 130.35 45.72 -78.75
N GLU A 309 129.68 46.76 -78.24
CA GLU A 309 129.93 48.16 -78.60
C GLU A 309 130.38 48.95 -77.37
N GLY A 310 131.57 49.57 -77.43
CA GLY A 310 132.09 50.40 -76.34
C GLY A 310 131.20 51.63 -76.12
N MET A 311 130.64 51.76 -74.92
CA MET A 311 129.78 52.90 -74.57
C MET A 311 130.55 54.22 -74.76
N ALA A 312 129.96 55.16 -75.50
CA ALA A 312 130.57 56.42 -75.92
C ALA A 312 130.77 57.45 -74.78
N TYR A 313 130.44 57.11 -73.53
CA TYR A 313 130.76 57.93 -72.36
C TYR A 313 131.03 57.02 -71.16
N GLY A 314 132.22 57.18 -70.57
CA GLY A 314 132.76 56.27 -69.55
C GLY A 314 131.87 56.12 -68.32
N ALA A 315 131.57 54.86 -67.96
CA ALA A 315 131.13 54.53 -66.62
C ALA A 315 132.28 54.85 -65.64
N PRO A 316 132.06 55.65 -64.59
CA PRO A 316 133.10 55.99 -63.62
C PRO A 316 133.60 54.74 -62.89
N GLN A 317 134.91 54.68 -62.63
CA GLN A 317 135.55 53.60 -61.87
C GLN A 317 134.85 53.44 -60.51
N GLY A 318 134.15 52.32 -60.32
CA GLY A 318 133.40 51.99 -59.10
C GLY A 318 131.91 51.68 -59.31
N ALA A 319 131.34 51.91 -60.49
CA ALA A 319 129.95 51.58 -60.76
C ALA A 319 129.75 50.08 -61.04
N VAL A 320 129.42 49.29 -60.02
CA VAL A 320 128.68 48.04 -60.18
C VAL A 320 127.27 48.39 -60.63
N GLY A 321 127.11 48.61 -61.94
CA GLY A 321 125.83 48.83 -62.60
C GLY A 321 125.03 47.54 -62.67
N ALA A 322 124.54 47.09 -61.52
CA ALA A 322 123.37 46.23 -61.47
C ALA A 322 122.20 47.05 -62.01
N THR A 323 121.82 46.83 -63.27
CA THR A 323 120.52 47.30 -63.74
C THR A 323 119.47 46.37 -63.13
N ALA A 324 119.10 46.69 -61.89
CA ALA A 324 117.88 46.22 -61.29
C ALA A 324 116.71 46.75 -62.14
N TYR A 325 116.15 45.91 -62.99
CA TYR A 325 114.81 46.16 -63.50
C TYR A 325 113.86 45.84 -62.36
N SER A 326 113.35 46.87 -61.68
CA SER A 326 112.17 46.71 -60.83
C SER A 326 110.97 46.49 -61.75
N PHE A 327 110.60 45.23 -61.95
CA PHE A 327 109.28 44.91 -62.47
C PHE A 327 108.29 45.07 -61.31
N GLU A 328 107.59 46.19 -61.30
CA GLU A 328 106.38 46.33 -60.49
C GLU A 328 105.30 45.48 -61.18
N ILE A 329 105.11 44.26 -60.69
CA ILE A 329 103.95 43.46 -61.05
C ILE A 329 102.77 44.21 -60.43
N ALA A 330 101.97 44.88 -61.25
CA ALA A 330 100.64 45.30 -60.85
C ALA A 330 99.91 44.03 -60.41
N GLY A 331 99.83 43.81 -59.09
CA GLY A 331 99.01 42.77 -58.51
C GLY A 331 97.60 43.02 -58.99
N VAL A 332 97.05 42.06 -59.73
CA VAL A 332 95.67 42.10 -60.21
C VAL A 332 94.78 42.38 -59.01
N ASP A 333 94.25 43.59 -59.01
CA ASP A 333 93.29 44.15 -58.11
C ASP A 333 91.98 43.36 -58.27
N GLY A 334 91.85 42.36 -57.41
CA GLY A 334 90.61 42.11 -56.68
C GLY A 334 89.34 41.99 -57.51
N ALA A 335 89.24 40.97 -58.37
CA ALA A 335 87.94 40.46 -58.84
C ALA A 335 87.26 39.53 -57.80
N GLY A 336 87.51 39.73 -56.51
CA GLY A 336 86.93 38.95 -55.41
C GLY A 336 85.47 39.30 -55.11
N SER A 337 84.98 40.47 -55.52
CA SER A 337 83.63 40.95 -55.19
C SER A 337 82.50 40.26 -55.98
N ALA A 338 82.80 39.70 -57.17
CA ALA A 338 81.80 38.97 -57.96
C ALA A 338 81.45 37.58 -57.40
N ASN A 339 82.38 36.95 -56.66
CA ASN A 339 82.16 35.64 -56.06
C ASN A 339 81.50 35.71 -54.67
N VAL A 340 81.74 36.78 -53.89
CA VAL A 340 81.07 37.01 -52.60
C VAL A 340 79.58 37.32 -52.78
N GLY A 341 79.21 38.06 -53.83
CA GLY A 341 77.80 38.33 -54.15
C GLY A 341 77.01 37.05 -54.50
N ARG A 342 77.65 36.08 -55.18
CA ARG A 342 77.04 34.77 -55.49
C ARG A 342 77.01 33.83 -54.29
N ALA A 343 78.01 33.87 -53.41
CA ALA A 343 78.01 33.14 -52.15
C ALA A 343 76.94 33.66 -51.17
N ALA A 344 76.72 34.98 -51.13
CA ALA A 344 75.67 35.60 -50.33
C ALA A 344 74.27 35.29 -50.89
N ALA A 345 74.10 35.27 -52.22
CA ALA A 345 72.85 34.86 -52.85
C ALA A 345 72.52 33.37 -52.58
N ALA A 346 73.53 32.49 -52.54
CA ALA A 346 73.35 31.09 -52.16
C ALA A 346 72.97 30.94 -50.67
N ALA A 347 73.56 31.72 -49.77
CA ALA A 347 73.21 31.72 -48.34
C ALA A 347 71.79 32.23 -48.06
N GLY A 348 71.31 33.21 -48.84
CA GLY A 348 69.93 33.72 -48.74
C GLY A 348 68.86 32.68 -49.11
N VAL A 349 69.14 31.81 -50.09
CA VAL A 349 68.22 30.74 -50.51
C VAL A 349 68.16 29.61 -49.47
N PHE A 350 69.27 29.29 -48.79
CA PHE A 350 69.27 28.31 -47.69
C PHE A 350 68.67 28.86 -46.38
N GLY A 351 68.80 30.16 -46.10
CA GLY A 351 68.20 30.80 -44.91
C GLY A 351 66.67 30.84 -44.93
N LEU A 352 66.06 31.02 -46.11
CA LEU A 352 64.60 31.07 -46.25
C LEU A 352 63.93 29.68 -46.16
N ALA A 353 64.66 28.59 -46.43
CA ALA A 353 64.17 27.23 -46.24
C ALA A 353 64.25 26.75 -44.77
N GLY A 354 65.19 27.28 -43.97
CA GLY A 354 65.34 26.93 -42.55
C GLY A 354 64.36 27.64 -41.62
N GLY A 355 63.93 28.87 -41.95
CA GLY A 355 63.03 29.67 -41.11
C GLY A 355 61.60 29.12 -41.00
N SER A 356 61.10 28.44 -42.05
CA SER A 356 59.75 27.87 -42.07
C SER A 356 59.62 26.57 -41.26
N VAL A 357 60.72 25.88 -40.95
CA VAL A 357 60.72 24.65 -40.13
C VAL A 357 60.72 24.95 -38.62
N LEU A 358 61.25 26.11 -38.19
CA LEU A 358 61.28 26.48 -36.76
C LEU A 358 60.00 27.14 -36.25
N LEU A 359 59.16 27.71 -37.13
CA LEU A 359 57.86 28.29 -36.73
C LEU A 359 56.73 27.25 -36.56
N ARG A 360 56.85 26.05 -37.14
CA ARG A 360 55.86 24.96 -36.95
C ARG A 360 56.04 24.13 -35.68
N ARG A 361 57.16 24.29 -34.95
CA ARG A 361 57.44 23.53 -33.72
C ARG A 361 57.10 24.27 -32.42
N ARG A 362 56.50 25.48 -32.52
CA ARG A 362 56.09 26.30 -31.36
C ARG A 362 54.56 26.41 -31.19
N PHE A 363 53.77 25.73 -32.05
CA PHE A 363 52.31 25.76 -32.03
C PHE A 363 51.64 24.39 -32.29
N LEU A 364 52.32 23.30 -31.94
CA LEU A 364 51.73 21.98 -31.67
C LEU A 364 52.11 21.60 -30.23
#